data_AF-A0A284RXM5-F1
#
_entry.id   AF-A0A284RXM5-F1
#
_cell.length_a   1.000
_cell.length_b   1.000
_cell.length_c   1.000
_cell.angle_alpha   90.00
_cell.angle_beta   90.00
_cell.angle_gamma   90.00
#
_symmetry.space_group_name_H-M   'P 1'
#
loop_
_entity.id
_entity.type
_entity.pdbx_description
1 polymer ?
#
loop_
_entity_poly.entity_id
_entity_poly.type
_entity_poly.pdbx_seq_one_letter_code
_entity_poly.pdbx_strand_id
1 'polypeptide(L)'
;MPRRRTWIFIGIGAIVGAALTPVIVPPILGLFGFGAAGPVAGTLAAGIQSGIGNVAAGSFFAHVQSMAMGGIISAGPYVISGLVGGGVGAVVDRILRWFGW
;
A
#
# COMPACT_ATOMS: atom_id res chain seq x y z
N MET A 1 5.61 -9.74 -32.55
CA MET A 1 6.57 -9.79 -31.42
C MET A 1 5.83 -9.60 -30.07
N PRO A 2 5.17 -10.62 -29.53
CA PRO A 2 4.21 -10.47 -28.42
C PRO A 2 4.83 -10.16 -27.04
N ARG A 3 6.10 -10.51 -26.78
CA ARG A 3 6.71 -10.33 -25.45
C ARG A 3 6.89 -8.87 -25.04
N ARG A 4 7.23 -7.98 -25.99
CA ARG A 4 7.58 -6.58 -25.66
C ARG A 4 6.39 -5.78 -25.16
N ARG A 5 5.19 -6.06 -25.67
CA ARG A 5 3.93 -5.42 -25.26
C ARG A 5 3.51 -5.83 -23.85
N THR A 6 3.53 -7.12 -23.54
CA THR A 6 3.20 -7.62 -22.20
C THR A 6 4.07 -6.96 -21.12
N TRP A 7 5.38 -6.83 -21.37
CA TRP A 7 6.29 -6.14 -20.45
C TRP A 7 5.95 -4.66 -20.24
N ILE A 8 5.45 -3.98 -21.28
CA ILE A 8 5.00 -2.58 -21.16
C ILE A 8 3.80 -2.48 -20.22
N PHE A 9 2.78 -3.33 -20.40
CA PHE A 9 1.61 -3.31 -19.52
C PHE A 9 1.95 -3.67 -18.08
N ILE A 10 2.81 -4.67 -17.87
CA ILE A 10 3.31 -5.01 -16.52
C ILE A 10 4.07 -3.83 -15.92
N GLY A 11 4.97 -3.20 -16.68
CA GLY A 11 5.75 -2.06 -16.21
C GLY A 11 4.88 -0.87 -15.82
N ILE A 12 3.92 -0.50 -16.68
CA ILE A 12 2.95 0.56 -16.39
C ILE A 12 2.14 0.23 -15.15
N GLY A 13 1.59 -0.99 -15.10
CA GLY A 13 0.82 -1.44 -13.94
C GLY A 13 1.61 -1.35 -12.65
N ALA A 14 2.86 -1.80 -12.66
CA ALA A 14 3.72 -1.75 -11.47
C ALA A 14 4.05 -0.33 -11.02
N ILE A 15 4.34 0.58 -11.96
CA ILE A 15 4.61 1.99 -11.65
C ILE A 15 3.35 2.65 -11.07
N VAL A 16 2.20 2.45 -11.70
CA VAL A 16 0.92 3.01 -11.22
C VAL A 16 0.57 2.47 -9.84
N GLY A 17 0.71 1.16 -9.64
CA GLY A 17 0.48 0.52 -8.34
C GLY A 17 1.37 1.12 -7.25
N ALA A 18 2.67 1.23 -7.49
CA ALA A 18 3.60 1.84 -6.54
C ALA A 18 3.25 3.33 -6.29
N ALA A 19 2.93 4.10 -7.33
CA ALA A 19 2.60 5.53 -7.22
C ALA A 19 1.35 5.81 -6.39
N LEU A 20 0.38 4.89 -6.37
CA LEU A 20 -0.85 5.02 -5.58
C LEU A 20 -0.66 4.67 -4.10
N THR A 21 0.50 4.12 -3.70
CA THR A 21 0.77 3.68 -2.32
C THR A 21 0.49 4.77 -1.26
N PRO A 22 0.90 6.05 -1.42
CA PRO A 22 0.64 7.09 -0.43
C PRO A 22 -0.85 7.41 -0.25
N VAL A 23 -1.67 7.13 -1.25
CA VAL A 23 -3.11 7.35 -1.20
C VAL A 23 -3.83 6.16 -0.54
N ILE A 24 -3.30 4.95 -0.73
CA ILE A 24 -3.94 3.71 -0.30
C ILE A 24 -3.55 3.31 1.14
N VAL A 25 -2.30 3.58 1.55
CA VAL A 25 -1.80 3.13 2.86
C VAL A 25 -2.55 3.78 4.03
N PRO A 26 -2.73 5.12 4.10
CA PRO A 26 -3.44 5.74 5.21
C PRO A 26 -4.86 5.21 5.44
N PRO A 27 -5.74 5.07 4.42
CA PRO A 27 -7.09 4.52 4.65
C PRO A 27 -7.07 3.05 5.06
N ILE A 28 -6.13 2.22 4.56
CA ILE A 28 -5.97 0.84 5.04
C ILE A 28 -5.62 0.83 6.53
N LEU A 29 -4.69 1.67 6.97
CA LEU A 29 -4.34 1.79 8.39
C LEU A 29 -5.51 2.37 9.22
N GLY A 30 -6.34 3.21 8.60
CA GLY A 30 -7.60 3.69 9.16
C GLY A 30 -8.57 2.57 9.54
N LEU A 31 -8.60 1.47 8.77
CA LEU A 31 -9.43 0.30 9.11
C LEU A 31 -9.00 -0.37 10.42
N PHE A 32 -7.73 -0.23 10.81
CA PHE A 32 -7.21 -0.73 12.09
C PHE A 32 -7.34 0.30 13.22
N GLY A 33 -7.84 1.50 12.94
CA GLY A 33 -8.10 2.54 13.92
C GLY A 33 -7.06 3.64 14.00
N PHE A 34 -6.14 3.75 13.03
CA PHE A 34 -5.24 4.90 12.96
C PHE A 34 -5.91 6.10 12.27
N GLY A 35 -5.97 7.24 12.96
CA GLY A 35 -6.42 8.50 12.39
C GLY A 35 -5.28 9.46 12.08
N ALA A 36 -5.64 10.65 11.58
CA ALA A 36 -4.68 11.70 11.20
C ALA A 36 -3.85 12.26 12.38
N ALA A 37 -4.33 12.11 13.62
CA ALA A 37 -3.63 12.53 14.84
C ALA A 37 -3.05 11.35 15.65
N GLY A 38 -3.22 10.10 15.19
CA GLY A 38 -2.86 8.89 15.92
C GLY A 38 -4.06 7.94 16.11
N PRO A 39 -3.91 6.90 16.97
CA PRO A 39 -4.96 5.92 17.19
C PRO A 39 -6.24 6.51 17.76
N VAL A 40 -7.38 6.14 17.16
CA VAL A 40 -8.71 6.59 17.59
C VAL A 40 -9.17 5.76 18.78
N ALA A 41 -9.72 6.40 19.80
CA ALA A 41 -10.20 5.73 21.01
C ALA A 41 -11.24 4.64 20.68
N GLY A 42 -11.17 3.51 21.37
CA GLY A 42 -12.08 2.37 21.18
C GLY A 42 -11.76 1.48 19.97
N THR A 43 -10.64 1.71 19.27
CA THR A 43 -10.23 0.89 18.12
C THR A 43 -9.15 -0.14 18.49
N LEU A 44 -8.85 -1.05 17.56
CA LEU A 44 -7.78 -2.03 17.71
C LEU A 44 -6.42 -1.36 17.97
N ALA A 45 -6.07 -0.33 17.20
CA ALA A 45 -4.82 0.42 17.38
C ALA A 45 -4.72 1.03 18.79
N ALA A 46 -5.81 1.58 19.33
CA ALA A 46 -5.84 2.10 20.69
C ALA A 46 -5.69 0.98 21.74
N GLY A 47 -6.31 -0.18 21.50
CA GLY A 47 -6.13 -1.37 22.36
C GLY A 47 -4.67 -1.83 22.40
N ILE A 48 -4.00 -1.90 21.25
CA ILE A 48 -2.57 -2.24 21.17
C ILE A 48 -1.73 -1.18 21.90
N GLN A 49 -1.98 0.10 21.65
CA GLN A 49 -1.27 1.20 22.32
C GLN A 49 -1.43 1.14 23.84
N SER A 50 -2.62 0.77 24.35
CA SER A 50 -2.85 0.64 25.79
C SER A 50 -1.98 -0.45 26.45
N GLY A 51 -1.66 -1.53 25.73
CA GLY A 51 -0.75 -2.58 26.20
C GLY A 51 0.73 -2.22 26.07
N ILE A 52 1.09 -1.37 25.10
CA ILE A 52 2.46 -0.85 24.94
C ILE A 52 2.75 0.23 25.99
N GLY A 53 1.76 1.06 26.32
CA GLY A 53 1.93 2.26 27.13
C GLY A 53 2.56 3.38 26.33
N ASN A 54 3.80 3.75 26.66
CA ASN A 54 4.52 4.80 25.94
C ASN A 54 5.09 4.27 24.63
N VAL A 55 4.62 4.81 23.51
CA VAL A 55 5.12 4.44 22.17
C VAL A 55 6.53 4.98 22.02
N ALA A 56 7.53 4.11 22.15
CA ALA A 56 8.93 4.47 21.96
C ALA A 56 9.15 4.98 20.52
N ALA A 57 9.88 6.09 20.39
CA ALA A 57 10.26 6.64 19.09
C ALA A 57 11.05 5.60 18.27
N GLY A 58 10.71 5.46 17.00
CA GLY A 58 11.33 4.47 16.12
C GLY A 58 10.83 3.03 16.29
N SER A 59 9.96 2.74 17.27
CA SER A 59 9.31 1.45 17.38
C SER A 59 8.48 1.12 16.13
N PHE A 60 8.13 -0.16 15.97
CA PHE A 60 7.26 -0.59 14.88
C PHE A 60 5.91 0.12 14.90
N PHE A 61 5.31 0.28 16.09
CA PHE A 61 4.05 1.00 16.23
C PHE A 61 4.18 2.48 15.84
N ALA A 62 5.27 3.14 16.24
CA ALA A 62 5.54 4.52 15.85
C ALA A 62 5.68 4.68 14.31
N HIS A 63 6.29 3.71 13.64
CA HIS A 63 6.38 3.70 12.18
C HIS A 63 5.00 3.58 11.53
N VAL A 64 4.18 2.61 11.95
CA VAL A 64 2.83 2.42 11.40
C VAL A 64 1.95 3.65 11.67
N GLN A 65 2.01 4.21 12.88
CA GLN A 65 1.32 5.44 13.23
C GLN A 65 1.76 6.61 12.34
N SER A 66 3.07 6.78 12.14
CA SER A 66 3.61 7.82 11.25
C SER A 66 3.08 7.67 9.82
N MET A 67 3.08 6.44 9.28
CA MET A 67 2.54 6.15 7.95
C MET A 67 1.05 6.53 7.82
N ALA A 68 0.25 6.24 8.85
CA ALA A 68 -1.17 6.61 8.86
C ALA A 68 -1.39 8.13 8.95
N MET A 69 -0.49 8.85 9.62
CA MET A 69 -0.52 10.30 9.76
C MET A 69 0.10 11.05 8.57
N GLY A 70 0.43 10.36 7.47
CA GLY A 70 1.02 10.96 6.27
C GLY A 70 2.54 11.13 6.31
N GLY A 71 3.21 10.46 7.25
CA GLY A 71 4.67 10.37 7.33
C GLY A 71 5.28 9.45 6.26
N ILE A 72 6.56 9.13 6.44
CA ILE A 72 7.30 8.31 5.47
C ILE A 72 6.75 6.89 5.45
N ILE A 73 6.32 6.44 4.26
CA ILE A 73 5.93 5.06 4.00
C ILE A 73 7.18 4.23 3.75
N SER A 74 7.28 3.08 4.44
CA SER A 74 8.39 2.14 4.25
C SER A 74 8.36 1.52 2.84
N ALA A 75 9.49 0.96 2.39
CA ALA A 75 9.57 0.37 1.04
C ALA A 75 8.60 -0.80 0.81
N GLY A 76 8.21 -1.53 1.87
CA GLY A 76 7.36 -2.72 1.79
C GLY A 76 6.03 -2.48 1.05
N PRO A 77 5.18 -1.53 1.50
CA PRO A 77 3.95 -1.16 0.81
C PRO A 77 4.13 -0.80 -0.67
N TYR A 78 5.20 -0.10 -1.05
CA TYR A 78 5.46 0.24 -2.46
C TYR A 78 5.73 -1.00 -3.31
N VAL A 79 6.51 -1.94 -2.78
CA VAL A 79 6.79 -3.22 -3.46
C VAL A 79 5.50 -4.01 -3.63
N ILE A 80 4.69 -4.13 -2.59
CA ILE A 80 3.42 -4.88 -2.63
C ILE A 80 2.47 -4.26 -3.67
N SER A 81 2.21 -2.96 -3.58
CA SER A 81 1.32 -2.27 -4.53
C SER A 81 1.86 -2.32 -5.95
N GLY A 82 3.17 -2.24 -6.15
CA GLY A 82 3.81 -2.41 -7.45
C GLY A 82 3.64 -3.82 -8.02
N LEU A 83 3.77 -4.86 -7.20
CA LEU A 83 3.53 -6.24 -7.63
C LEU A 83 2.06 -6.46 -8.02
N VAL A 84 1.13 -5.95 -7.21
CA VAL A 84 -0.31 -5.99 -7.50
C VAL A 84 -0.60 -5.27 -8.82
N GLY A 85 -0.11 -4.05 -8.98
CA GLY A 85 -0.27 -3.28 -10.20
C GLY A 85 0.32 -3.96 -11.43
N GLY A 86 1.51 -4.56 -11.32
CA GLY A 86 2.13 -5.33 -12.39
C GLY A 86 1.31 -6.57 -12.78
N GLY A 87 0.73 -7.26 -11.79
CA GLY A 87 -0.22 -8.35 -12.01
C GLY A 87 -1.48 -7.90 -12.76
N VAL A 88 -2.05 -6.75 -12.40
CA VAL A 88 -3.17 -6.13 -13.13
C VAL A 88 -2.75 -5.84 -14.58
N GLY A 89 -1.56 -5.29 -14.80
CA GLY A 89 -1.01 -5.07 -16.14
C GLY A 89 -0.93 -6.36 -16.98
N ALA A 90 -0.49 -7.47 -16.38
CA ALA A 90 -0.47 -8.77 -17.04
C ALA A 90 -1.88 -9.28 -17.41
N VAL A 91 -2.86 -9.09 -16.53
CA VAL A 91 -4.26 -9.46 -16.77
C VAL A 91 -4.84 -8.62 -17.92
N VAL A 92 -4.60 -7.30 -17.91
CA VAL A 92 -5.03 -6.40 -18.98
C VAL A 92 -4.48 -6.84 -20.34
N ASP A 93 -3.18 -7.10 -20.42
CA ASP A 93 -2.57 -7.61 -21.66
C ASP A 93 -3.19 -8.94 -22.12
N ARG A 94 -3.49 -9.85 -21.19
CA ARG A 94 -4.15 -11.12 -21.50
C ARG A 94 -5.54 -10.91 -22.08
N ILE A 95 -6.32 -9.98 -21.51
CA ILE A 95 -7.66 -9.64 -22.00
C ILE A 95 -7.58 -9.03 -23.40
N LEU A 96 -6.69 -8.06 -23.61
CA LEU A 96 -6.55 -7.42 -24.92
C LEU A 96 -6.17 -8.42 -26.02
N ARG A 97 -5.29 -9.38 -25.71
CA ARG A 97 -4.95 -10.47 -26.62
C ARG A 97 -6.14 -11.36 -26.96
N TRP A 98 -7.06 -11.58 -26.03
CA TRP A 98 -8.28 -12.37 -26.29
C TRP A 98 -9.19 -11.69 -27.33
N PHE A 99 -9.21 -10.35 -27.35
CA PHE A 99 -9.95 -9.56 -28.34
C PHE A 99 -9.18 -9.34 -29.66
N GLY A 100 -8.03 -9.99 -29.86
CA GLY A 100 -7.25 -9.87 -31.09
C GLY A 100 -6.50 -8.54 -31.24
N TRP A 101 -6.46 -7.72 -30.19
CA TRP A 101 -5.61 -6.51 -30.11
C TRP A 101 -4.17 -6.87 -29.81
#